data_AF-A0A0Q4XUK3-F1
#
_entry.id   AF-A0A0Q4XUK3-F1
#
_cell.length_a   1.000
_cell.length_b   1.000
_cell.length_c   1.000
_cell.angle_alpha   90.00
_cell.angle_beta   90.00
_cell.angle_gamma   90.00
#
_symmetry.space_group_name_H-M   'P 1'
#
loop_
_entity.id
_entity.type
_entity.pdbx_description
1 polymer ?
#
loop_
_entity_poly.entity_id
_entity_poly.type
_entity_poly.pdbx_seq_one_letter_code
_entity_poly.pdbx_strand_id
1 'polypeptide(L)'
;MQKQFSGWYASMSFQQDAELTEKRFAAIESHVEGVTTSGLSLLARLAFRLNPQMGSPEVAALRQKLAGNATQPGDDELTMLSASALAVALGSNDDAIAALTATVVTCMSCGGLRHLEQPMDLVGMAGNVLRRLSETARRRPSLEQTKFSSPTVDKNDEVLAQALQTGDMSKVAQAIATLTNKALSSMARRQREFEGAIQKYVNIQDEELDILWWLEGNHSFDLALDFPEVASEHLALAMAKELGGLTKVLPGPPALSSLLSRTGLMAEPPQSLPDAIQRMPREWLDKSVEGLVTDRISPALTPILFALQRRHEVHGEDQWIAAWCTTTGLSRAAQLAPLQLAVAAYREFTLARLG
;
A
#
# COMPACT_ATOMS: atom_id res chain seq x y z
N MET A 1 -14.69 -14.69 3.71
CA MET A 1 -13.76 -14.53 4.85
C MET A 1 -14.28 -15.14 6.15
N GLN A 2 -15.55 -14.94 6.52
CA GLN A 2 -16.13 -15.43 7.79
C GLN A 2 -15.85 -16.93 8.10
N LYS A 3 -16.05 -17.84 7.14
CA LYS A 3 -15.78 -19.28 7.35
C LYS A 3 -14.30 -19.59 7.66
N GLN A 4 -13.37 -18.87 7.02
CA GLN A 4 -11.94 -19.04 7.27
C GLN A 4 -11.57 -18.47 8.65
N PHE A 5 -12.16 -17.32 9.03
CA PHE A 5 -11.98 -16.72 10.34
C PHE A 5 -12.36 -17.68 11.47
N SER A 6 -13.52 -18.33 11.42
CA SER A 6 -13.92 -19.32 12.43
C SER A 6 -12.90 -20.46 12.55
N GLY A 7 -12.31 -20.91 11.43
CA GLY A 7 -11.25 -21.93 11.43
C GLY A 7 -9.95 -21.45 12.08
N TRP A 8 -9.50 -20.23 11.76
CA TRP A 8 -8.34 -19.60 12.39
C TRP A 8 -8.54 -19.39 13.89
N TYR A 9 -9.71 -18.87 14.27
CA TYR A 9 -10.08 -18.62 15.66
C TYR A 9 -10.08 -19.91 16.49
N ALA A 10 -10.67 -20.98 15.94
CA ALA A 10 -10.67 -22.30 16.59
C ALA A 10 -9.27 -22.91 16.73
N SER A 11 -8.37 -22.70 15.74
CA SER A 11 -7.01 -23.24 15.77
C SER A 11 -6.14 -22.68 16.91
N MET A 12 -6.45 -21.47 17.38
CA MET A 12 -5.75 -20.82 18.49
C MET A 12 -6.35 -21.19 19.87
N SER A 13 -7.28 -22.14 19.92
CA SER A 13 -7.93 -22.63 21.15
C SER A 13 -8.67 -21.55 21.95
N PHE A 14 -9.12 -20.49 21.30
CA PHE A 14 -10.00 -19.49 21.91
C PHE A 14 -11.42 -20.03 22.12
N GLN A 15 -12.20 -19.37 22.98
CA GLN A 15 -13.56 -19.78 23.31
C GLN A 15 -14.45 -19.85 22.07
N GLN A 16 -14.94 -21.04 21.73
CA GLN A 16 -15.70 -21.34 20.50
C GLN A 16 -17.19 -21.01 20.61
N ASP A 17 -17.53 -19.89 21.25
CA ASP A 17 -18.91 -19.41 21.21
C ASP A 17 -19.18 -18.79 19.83
N ALA A 18 -20.19 -19.32 19.14
CA ALA A 18 -20.56 -18.87 17.80
C ALA A 18 -21.01 -17.41 17.79
N GLU A 19 -21.75 -16.98 18.82
CA GLU A 19 -22.24 -15.60 18.93
C GLU A 19 -21.09 -14.63 19.17
N LEU A 20 -20.12 -15.00 20.02
CA LEU A 20 -18.90 -14.23 20.25
C LEU A 20 -18.09 -14.10 18.95
N THR A 21 -17.89 -15.21 18.24
CA THR A 21 -17.12 -15.26 16.99
C THR A 21 -17.76 -14.37 15.91
N GLU A 22 -19.08 -14.39 15.80
CA GLU A 22 -19.82 -13.51 14.89
C GLU A 22 -19.68 -12.04 15.25
N LYS A 23 -19.80 -11.68 16.54
CA LYS A 23 -19.57 -10.32 17.03
C LYS A 23 -18.15 -9.82 16.75
N ARG A 24 -17.13 -10.67 16.95
CA ARG A 24 -15.73 -10.35 16.63
C ARG A 24 -15.54 -10.09 15.14
N PHE A 25 -16.12 -10.94 14.30
CA PHE A 25 -16.02 -10.80 12.86
C PHE A 25 -16.70 -9.53 12.35
N ALA A 26 -17.90 -9.21 12.83
CA ALA A 26 -18.60 -7.97 12.50
C ALA A 26 -17.81 -6.72 12.94
N ALA A 27 -17.15 -6.77 14.10
CA ALA A 27 -16.28 -5.70 14.57
C ALA A 27 -15.05 -5.50 13.66
N ILE A 28 -14.47 -6.60 13.16
CA ILE A 28 -13.39 -6.56 12.18
C ILE A 28 -13.85 -5.89 10.87
N GLU A 29 -14.98 -6.32 10.30
CA GLU A 29 -15.51 -5.76 9.06
C GLU A 29 -15.76 -4.24 9.19
N SER A 30 -16.43 -3.83 10.27
CA SER A 30 -16.68 -2.42 10.56
C SER A 30 -15.39 -1.61 10.74
N HIS A 31 -14.36 -2.20 11.34
CA HIS A 31 -13.07 -1.52 11.49
C HIS A 31 -12.36 -1.30 10.16
N VAL A 32 -12.42 -2.28 9.25
CA VAL A 32 -11.74 -2.26 7.95
C VAL A 32 -12.34 -1.21 7.00
N GLU A 33 -13.64 -0.95 7.05
CA GLU A 33 -14.32 0.04 6.17
C GLU A 33 -13.75 1.46 6.28
N GLY A 34 -13.15 1.82 7.42
CA GLY A 34 -12.59 3.15 7.68
C GLY A 34 -11.12 3.12 8.10
N VAL A 35 -10.38 2.07 7.75
CA VAL A 35 -9.00 1.90 8.22
C VAL A 35 -8.04 2.87 7.53
N THR A 36 -7.21 3.55 8.33
CA THR A 36 -6.16 4.45 7.86
C THR A 36 -4.84 3.70 7.67
N THR A 37 -3.87 4.29 6.97
CA THR A 37 -2.49 3.75 6.86
C THR A 37 -1.87 3.47 8.23
N SER A 38 -2.06 4.38 9.20
CA SER A 38 -1.60 4.19 10.59
C SER A 38 -2.31 3.04 11.28
N GLY A 39 -3.61 2.86 11.04
CA GLY A 39 -4.38 1.72 11.53
C GLY A 39 -3.87 0.39 10.97
N LEU A 40 -3.64 0.32 9.66
CA LEU A 40 -3.04 -0.86 9.00
C LEU A 40 -1.64 -1.16 9.54
N SER A 41 -0.82 -0.12 9.77
CA SER A 41 0.49 -0.27 10.39
C SER A 41 0.41 -0.89 11.78
N LEU A 42 -0.53 -0.43 12.60
CA LEU A 42 -0.71 -0.93 13.97
C LEU A 42 -1.18 -2.39 13.96
N LEU A 43 -2.15 -2.71 13.11
CA LEU A 43 -2.62 -4.08 12.88
C LEU A 43 -1.47 -5.01 12.46
N ALA A 44 -0.64 -4.57 11.50
CA ALA A 44 0.52 -5.33 11.04
C ALA A 44 1.56 -5.54 12.13
N ARG A 45 1.84 -4.52 12.96
CA ARG A 45 2.77 -4.64 14.09
C ARG A 45 2.29 -5.68 15.10
N LEU A 46 1.00 -5.67 15.42
CA LEU A 46 0.40 -6.66 16.33
C LEU A 46 0.41 -8.07 15.73
N ALA A 47 0.04 -8.20 14.45
CA ALA A 47 0.01 -9.49 13.75
C ALA A 47 1.40 -10.16 13.71
N PHE A 48 2.45 -9.39 13.42
CA PHE A 48 3.85 -9.84 13.40
C PHE A 48 4.55 -9.79 14.77
N ARG A 49 3.83 -9.43 15.85
CA ARG A 49 4.36 -9.37 17.23
C ARG A 49 5.60 -8.47 17.39
N LEU A 50 5.69 -7.39 16.60
CA LEU A 50 6.84 -6.49 16.58
C LEU A 50 6.72 -5.40 17.64
N ASN A 51 7.30 -5.68 18.82
CA ASN A 51 7.35 -4.79 19.98
C ASN A 51 6.06 -3.97 20.17
N PRO A 52 4.87 -4.61 20.23
CA PRO A 52 3.65 -3.88 20.46
C PRO A 52 3.66 -3.37 21.90
N GLN A 53 3.57 -2.05 22.08
CA GLN A 53 3.34 -1.48 23.40
C GLN A 53 1.88 -1.74 23.77
N MET A 54 1.60 -2.93 24.35
CA MET A 54 0.23 -3.42 24.60
C MET A 54 -0.59 -2.52 25.53
N GLY A 55 0.08 -1.70 26.35
CA GLY A 55 -0.52 -0.68 27.22
C GLY A 55 -0.67 0.71 26.58
N SER A 56 -0.26 0.89 25.33
CA SER A 56 -0.40 2.18 24.64
C SER A 56 -1.88 2.53 24.41
N PRO A 57 -2.25 3.83 24.41
CA PRO A 57 -3.62 4.26 24.18
C PRO A 57 -4.15 3.83 22.80
N GLU A 58 -3.26 3.75 21.80
CA GLU A 58 -3.60 3.30 20.45
C GLU A 58 -4.00 1.82 20.43
N VAL A 59 -3.23 0.95 21.10
CA VAL A 59 -3.55 -0.48 21.20
C VAL A 59 -4.83 -0.68 22.04
N ALA A 60 -5.03 0.09 23.10
CA ALA A 60 -6.26 0.03 23.89
C ALA A 60 -7.50 0.44 23.06
N ALA A 61 -7.39 1.50 22.26
CA ALA A 61 -8.46 1.94 21.37
C ALA A 61 -8.75 0.88 20.27
N LEU A 62 -7.70 0.28 19.70
CA LEU A 62 -7.86 -0.80 18.74
C LEU A 62 -8.49 -2.04 19.38
N ARG A 63 -8.06 -2.42 20.60
CA ARG A 63 -8.65 -3.51 21.39
C ARG A 63 -10.13 -3.29 21.61
N GLN A 64 -10.55 -2.07 21.94
CA GLN A 64 -11.96 -1.73 22.10
C GLN A 64 -12.72 -1.82 20.78
N LYS A 65 -12.15 -1.33 19.67
CA LYS A 65 -12.79 -1.43 18.34
C LYS A 65 -12.99 -2.87 17.91
N LEU A 66 -11.95 -3.71 18.03
CA LEU A 66 -12.00 -5.14 17.70
C LEU A 66 -12.79 -5.96 18.74
N ALA A 67 -13.04 -5.38 19.92
CA ALA A 67 -13.94 -6.00 20.88
C ALA A 67 -15.41 -5.92 20.44
N GLY A 68 -15.79 -4.81 19.81
CA GLY A 68 -17.17 -4.48 19.51
C GLY A 68 -18.02 -4.46 20.79
N ASN A 69 -19.15 -5.17 20.78
CA ASN A 69 -20.05 -5.32 21.93
C ASN A 69 -19.73 -6.55 22.80
N ALA A 70 -18.57 -7.18 22.60
CA ALA A 70 -18.14 -8.35 23.34
C ALA A 70 -17.12 -8.00 24.44
N THR A 71 -16.80 -8.98 25.30
CA THR A 71 -15.72 -8.87 26.30
C THR A 71 -14.40 -8.50 25.63
N GLN A 72 -13.56 -7.68 26.26
CA GLN A 72 -12.28 -7.28 25.66
C GLN A 72 -11.38 -8.49 25.39
N PRO A 73 -10.78 -8.59 24.18
CA PRO A 73 -9.89 -9.69 23.85
C PRO A 73 -8.59 -9.60 24.65
N GLY A 74 -8.06 -10.77 25.02
CA GLY A 74 -6.71 -10.87 25.57
C GLY A 74 -5.63 -10.51 24.54
N ASP A 75 -4.37 -10.51 24.95
CA ASP A 75 -3.26 -10.08 24.09
C ASP A 75 -3.07 -11.00 22.88
N ASP A 76 -3.05 -12.32 23.09
CA ASP A 76 -2.95 -13.30 22.00
C ASP A 76 -4.14 -13.22 21.05
N GLU A 77 -5.36 -13.11 21.59
CA GLU A 77 -6.59 -12.95 20.80
C GLU A 77 -6.53 -11.66 19.99
N LEU A 78 -6.04 -10.55 20.56
CA LEU A 78 -5.88 -9.28 19.85
C LEU A 78 -4.89 -9.40 18.68
N THR A 79 -3.78 -10.13 18.83
CA THR A 79 -2.83 -10.35 17.71
C THR A 79 -3.49 -11.13 16.56
N MET A 80 -4.27 -12.16 16.87
CA MET A 80 -5.00 -12.95 15.89
C MET A 80 -6.15 -12.16 15.24
N LEU A 81 -6.89 -11.36 16.01
CA LEU A 81 -7.92 -10.45 15.47
C LEU A 81 -7.30 -9.40 14.57
N SER A 82 -6.12 -8.89 14.91
CA SER A 82 -5.38 -7.94 14.07
C SER A 82 -4.95 -8.56 12.75
N ALA A 83 -4.42 -9.80 12.79
CA ALA A 83 -4.08 -10.56 11.60
C ALA A 83 -5.32 -10.85 10.73
N SER A 84 -6.44 -11.19 11.37
CA SER A 84 -7.72 -11.43 10.69
C SER A 84 -8.27 -10.16 10.03
N ALA A 85 -8.11 -9.00 10.67
CA ALA A 85 -8.51 -7.72 10.09
C ALA A 85 -7.67 -7.37 8.85
N LEU A 86 -6.37 -7.64 8.85
CA LEU A 86 -5.55 -7.52 7.65
C LEU A 86 -6.00 -8.48 6.55
N ALA A 87 -6.34 -9.72 6.89
CA ALA A 87 -6.86 -10.68 5.91
C ALA A 87 -8.17 -10.16 5.28
N VAL A 88 -9.10 -9.62 6.09
CA VAL A 88 -10.34 -9.02 5.59
C VAL A 88 -10.06 -7.80 4.72
N ALA A 89 -9.14 -6.92 5.11
CA ALA A 89 -8.73 -5.76 4.31
C ALA A 89 -8.08 -6.14 2.97
N LEU A 90 -7.30 -7.24 2.92
CA LEU A 90 -6.78 -7.81 1.67
C LEU A 90 -7.90 -8.32 0.75
N GLY A 91 -9.02 -8.77 1.32
CA GLY A 91 -10.22 -9.21 0.61
C GLY A 91 -11.24 -8.10 0.32
N SER A 92 -10.91 -6.84 0.60
CA SER A 92 -11.82 -5.71 0.37
C SER A 92 -12.13 -5.51 -1.12
N ASN A 93 -13.34 -5.02 -1.41
CA ASN A 93 -13.72 -4.57 -2.76
C ASN A 93 -13.12 -3.20 -3.11
N ASP A 94 -12.59 -2.47 -2.11
CA ASP A 94 -11.83 -1.26 -2.33
C ASP A 94 -10.38 -1.61 -2.69
N ASP A 95 -10.05 -1.51 -3.97
CA ASP A 95 -8.71 -1.79 -4.50
C ASP A 95 -7.61 -0.94 -3.85
N ALA A 96 -7.92 0.28 -3.39
CA ALA A 96 -6.93 1.14 -2.73
C ALA A 96 -6.58 0.61 -1.34
N ILE A 97 -7.59 0.23 -0.54
CA ILE A 97 -7.39 -0.39 0.77
C ILE A 97 -6.67 -1.73 0.62
N ALA A 98 -7.08 -2.56 -0.34
CA ALA A 98 -6.46 -3.85 -0.59
C ALA A 98 -5.00 -3.72 -1.03
N ALA A 99 -4.68 -2.80 -1.95
CA ALA A 99 -3.32 -2.54 -2.41
C ALA A 99 -2.42 -2.02 -1.28
N LEU A 100 -2.93 -1.07 -0.48
CA LEU A 100 -2.19 -0.51 0.65
C LEU A 100 -1.93 -1.57 1.72
N THR A 101 -2.95 -2.34 2.10
CA THR A 101 -2.82 -3.44 3.07
C THR A 101 -1.80 -4.46 2.61
N ALA A 102 -1.85 -4.86 1.35
CA ALA A 102 -0.91 -5.83 0.80
C ALA A 102 0.53 -5.29 0.76
N THR A 103 0.70 -3.99 0.48
CA THR A 103 2.00 -3.33 0.55
C THR A 103 2.51 -3.28 1.99
N VAL A 104 1.68 -2.89 2.96
CA VAL A 104 2.02 -2.89 4.39
C VAL A 104 2.45 -4.27 4.88
N VAL A 105 1.70 -5.33 4.55
CA VAL A 105 2.02 -6.70 4.97
C VAL A 105 3.34 -7.19 4.37
N THR A 106 3.58 -6.91 3.09
CA THR A 106 4.83 -7.32 2.43
C THR A 106 6.04 -6.55 2.91
N CYS A 107 5.92 -5.24 3.15
CA CYS A 107 6.95 -4.44 3.80
C CYS A 107 7.25 -4.95 5.22
N MET A 108 6.20 -5.29 5.99
CA MET A 108 6.35 -5.81 7.35
C MET A 108 7.13 -7.14 7.38
N SER A 109 6.91 -8.01 6.40
CA SER A 109 7.65 -9.27 6.26
C SER A 109 9.13 -9.08 5.91
N CYS A 110 9.51 -7.93 5.34
CA CYS A 110 10.88 -7.57 4.97
C CYS A 110 11.59 -8.68 4.16
N GLY A 111 11.02 -9.06 3.02
CA GLY A 111 11.59 -10.12 2.17
C GLY A 111 11.57 -11.52 2.78
N GLY A 112 10.78 -11.75 3.83
CA GLY A 112 10.69 -13.02 4.55
C GLY A 112 11.58 -13.11 5.79
N LEU A 113 12.32 -12.06 6.14
CA LEU A 113 13.14 -12.03 7.36
C LEU A 113 12.30 -12.00 8.65
N ARG A 114 11.04 -11.56 8.55
CA ARG A 114 10.07 -11.64 9.64
C ARG A 114 9.01 -12.67 9.31
N HIS A 115 8.86 -13.63 10.21
CA HIS A 115 7.88 -14.70 10.11
C HIS A 115 6.58 -14.32 10.83
N LEU A 116 5.47 -14.79 10.27
CA LEU A 116 4.15 -14.60 10.85
C LEU A 116 3.78 -15.85 11.67
N GLU A 117 3.55 -15.68 12.96
CA GLU A 117 3.13 -16.76 13.88
C GLU A 117 1.59 -16.88 13.99
N GLN A 118 0.89 -16.68 12.88
CA GLN A 118 -0.58 -16.70 12.84
C GLN A 118 -1.04 -17.84 11.91
N PRO A 119 -2.22 -18.43 12.15
CA PRO A 119 -2.71 -19.58 11.38
C PRO A 119 -3.06 -19.27 9.92
N MET A 120 -2.92 -18.03 9.48
CA MET A 120 -3.26 -17.55 8.14
C MET A 120 -2.01 -17.06 7.41
N ASP A 121 -1.90 -17.35 6.11
CA ASP A 121 -0.77 -16.90 5.30
C ASP A 121 -1.00 -15.48 4.76
N LEU A 122 -0.81 -14.45 5.61
CA LEU A 122 -1.00 -13.07 5.18
C LEU A 122 -0.02 -12.66 4.08
N VAL A 123 1.21 -13.17 4.11
CA VAL A 123 2.25 -12.79 3.14
C VAL A 123 1.90 -13.33 1.75
N GLY A 124 1.49 -14.59 1.64
CA GLY A 124 1.01 -15.17 0.40
C GLY A 124 -0.30 -14.53 -0.09
N MET A 125 -1.24 -14.25 0.81
CA MET A 125 -2.46 -13.51 0.47
C MET A 125 -2.15 -12.11 -0.08
N ALA A 126 -1.26 -11.36 0.59
CA ALA A 126 -0.81 -10.06 0.13
C ALA A 126 -0.12 -10.16 -1.23
N GLY A 127 0.79 -11.12 -1.44
CA GLY A 127 1.42 -11.36 -2.74
C GLY A 127 0.41 -11.59 -3.87
N ASN A 128 -0.63 -12.38 -3.62
CA ASN A 128 -1.71 -12.61 -4.58
C ASN A 128 -2.52 -11.35 -4.90
N VAL A 129 -2.84 -10.55 -3.87
CA VAL A 129 -3.53 -9.26 -4.04
C VAL A 129 -2.69 -8.29 -4.85
N LEU A 130 -1.40 -8.15 -4.53
CA LEU A 130 -0.48 -7.28 -5.26
C LEU A 130 -0.42 -7.69 -6.73
N ARG A 131 -0.25 -8.99 -7.03
CA ARG A 131 -0.23 -9.48 -8.41
C ARG A 131 -1.51 -9.15 -9.17
N ARG A 132 -2.67 -9.47 -8.59
CA ARG A 132 -3.99 -9.18 -9.19
C ARG A 132 -4.17 -7.69 -9.45
N LEU A 133 -3.87 -6.85 -8.46
CA LEU A 133 -4.06 -5.40 -8.54
C LEU A 133 -3.03 -4.72 -9.44
N SER A 134 -1.79 -5.21 -9.49
CA SER A 134 -0.78 -4.73 -10.43
C SER A 134 -1.23 -4.89 -11.88
N GLU A 135 -1.94 -5.97 -12.20
CA GLU A 135 -2.51 -6.24 -13.53
C GLU A 135 -3.74 -5.38 -13.81
N THR A 136 -4.68 -5.23 -12.86
CA THR A 136 -5.91 -4.47 -13.07
C THR A 136 -5.72 -2.96 -13.02
N ALA A 137 -4.85 -2.46 -12.13
CA ALA A 137 -4.61 -1.03 -11.95
C ALA A 137 -3.98 -0.39 -13.21
N ARG A 138 -3.20 -1.16 -13.97
CA ARG A 138 -2.55 -0.76 -15.23
C ARG A 138 -3.39 -1.01 -16.48
N ARG A 139 -4.62 -1.49 -16.35
CA ARG A 139 -5.54 -1.49 -17.48
C ARG A 139 -5.86 -0.05 -17.86
N ARG A 140 -5.44 0.33 -19.07
CA ARG A 140 -5.72 1.65 -19.63
C ARG A 140 -7.24 1.84 -19.73
N PRO A 141 -7.81 2.91 -19.16
CA PRO A 141 -9.23 3.17 -19.32
C PRO A 141 -9.54 3.43 -20.79
N SER A 142 -10.73 3.04 -21.24
CA SER A 142 -11.21 3.45 -22.56
C SER A 142 -11.45 4.96 -22.55
N LEU A 143 -10.87 5.65 -23.53
CA LEU A 143 -11.09 7.08 -23.74
C LEU A 143 -12.18 7.33 -24.79
N GLU A 144 -12.91 6.29 -25.21
CA GLU A 144 -14.06 6.43 -26.09
C GLU A 144 -15.11 7.30 -25.40
N GLN A 145 -15.29 8.52 -25.92
CA GLN A 145 -16.33 9.41 -25.43
C GLN A 145 -17.68 8.77 -25.74
N THR A 146 -18.44 8.44 -24.70
CA THR A 146 -19.87 8.19 -24.85
C THR A 146 -20.46 9.42 -25.53
N LYS A 147 -21.11 9.21 -26.68
CA LYS A 147 -21.64 10.29 -27.53
C LYS A 147 -22.31 11.35 -26.64
N PHE A 148 -21.86 12.60 -26.80
CA PHE A 148 -22.41 13.74 -26.09
C PHE A 148 -23.92 13.80 -26.37
N SER A 149 -24.74 13.29 -25.45
CA SER A 149 -26.16 13.56 -25.47
C SER A 149 -26.34 14.98 -24.96
N SER A 150 -26.65 15.89 -25.88
CA SER A 150 -27.02 17.26 -25.51
C SER A 150 -28.03 17.20 -24.38
N PRO A 151 -27.79 17.85 -23.23
CA PRO A 151 -28.73 17.83 -22.12
C PRO A 151 -30.05 18.42 -22.60
N THR A 152 -31.04 17.55 -22.85
CA THR A 152 -32.38 17.96 -23.21
C THR A 152 -33.17 18.15 -21.94
N VAL A 153 -33.83 19.31 -21.81
CA VAL A 153 -34.87 19.49 -20.80
C VAL A 153 -35.98 18.50 -21.12
N ASP A 154 -36.22 17.55 -20.22
CA ASP A 154 -37.35 16.64 -20.37
C ASP A 154 -38.63 17.47 -20.22
N LYS A 155 -39.37 17.59 -21.32
CA LYS A 155 -40.63 18.35 -21.35
C LYS A 155 -41.71 17.69 -20.49
N ASN A 156 -41.52 16.41 -20.13
CA ASN A 156 -42.38 15.64 -19.26
C ASN A 156 -41.90 15.61 -17.80
N ASP A 157 -40.86 16.39 -17.44
CA ASP A 157 -40.43 16.46 -16.05
C ASP A 157 -41.59 16.94 -15.16
N GLU A 158 -41.96 16.13 -14.17
CA GLU A 158 -43.13 16.35 -13.32
C GLU A 158 -43.09 17.71 -12.61
N VAL A 159 -41.89 18.20 -12.27
CA VAL A 159 -41.70 19.51 -11.62
C VAL A 159 -41.98 20.65 -12.59
N LEU A 160 -41.55 20.52 -13.84
CA LEU A 160 -41.83 21.51 -14.89
C LEU A 160 -43.32 21.48 -15.29
N ALA A 161 -43.91 20.29 -15.41
CA ALA A 161 -45.31 20.12 -15.76
C ALA A 161 -46.26 20.69 -14.69
N GLN A 162 -45.98 20.46 -13.39
CA GLN A 162 -46.76 21.04 -12.29
C GLN A 162 -46.59 22.57 -12.19
N ALA A 163 -45.39 23.09 -12.45
CA ALA A 163 -45.14 24.52 -12.48
C ALA A 163 -45.87 25.22 -13.64
N LEU A 164 -45.93 24.59 -14.82
CA LEU A 164 -46.67 25.10 -15.98
C LEU A 164 -48.19 25.07 -15.77
N GLN A 165 -48.72 24.04 -15.11
CA GLN A 165 -50.17 23.95 -14.80
C GLN A 165 -50.63 24.99 -13.78
N THR A 166 -49.77 25.40 -12.85
CA THR A 166 -50.10 26.41 -11.84
C THR A 166 -50.04 27.85 -12.34
N GLY A 167 -49.46 28.09 -13.52
CA GLY A 167 -49.32 29.44 -14.11
C GLY A 167 -48.40 30.39 -13.33
N ASP A 168 -47.72 29.89 -12.30
CA ASP A 168 -46.84 30.66 -11.44
C ASP A 168 -45.43 30.72 -12.06
N MET A 169 -45.12 31.86 -12.68
CA MET A 169 -43.83 32.10 -13.33
C MET A 169 -42.63 31.94 -12.39
N SER A 170 -42.80 32.14 -11.07
CA SER A 170 -41.75 31.91 -10.08
C SER A 170 -41.44 30.42 -9.94
N LYS A 171 -42.46 29.56 -9.92
CA LYS A 171 -42.28 28.10 -9.87
C LYS A 171 -41.69 27.56 -11.16
N VAL A 172 -42.06 28.10 -12.31
CA VAL A 172 -41.47 27.74 -13.60
C VAL A 172 -39.97 28.08 -13.62
N ALA A 173 -39.60 29.29 -13.15
CA ALA A 173 -38.20 29.69 -13.05
C ALA A 173 -37.40 28.77 -12.09
N GLN A 174 -37.97 28.39 -10.94
CA GLN A 174 -37.34 27.44 -10.01
C GLN A 174 -37.18 26.03 -10.59
N ALA A 175 -38.17 25.54 -11.33
CA ALA A 175 -38.10 24.25 -12.01
C ALA A 175 -36.99 24.24 -13.07
N ILE A 176 -36.91 25.29 -13.90
CA ILE A 176 -35.84 25.46 -14.89
C ILE A 176 -34.48 25.55 -14.22
N ALA A 177 -34.34 26.33 -13.14
CA ALA A 177 -33.08 26.43 -12.39
C ALA A 177 -32.63 25.07 -11.83
N THR A 178 -33.57 24.29 -11.30
CA THR A 178 -33.29 22.94 -10.75
C THR A 178 -32.84 21.98 -11.85
N LEU A 179 -33.53 21.97 -12.99
CA LEU A 179 -33.17 21.15 -14.16
C LEU A 179 -31.81 21.55 -14.74
N THR A 180 -31.53 22.85 -14.80
CA THR A 180 -30.24 23.38 -15.24
C THR A 180 -29.12 22.95 -14.29
N ASN A 181 -29.33 23.06 -12.97
CA ASN A 181 -28.36 22.61 -11.97
C ASN A 181 -28.11 21.10 -12.01
N LYS A 182 -29.15 20.29 -12.26
CA LYS A 182 -29.03 18.84 -12.47
C LYS A 182 -28.24 18.49 -13.73
N ALA A 183 -28.51 19.19 -14.84
CA ALA A 183 -27.74 19.02 -16.08
C ALA A 183 -26.28 19.44 -15.90
N LEU A 184 -26.03 20.60 -15.26
CA LEU A 184 -24.70 21.12 -15.00
C LEU A 184 -23.90 20.21 -14.06
N SER A 185 -24.52 19.70 -12.99
CA SER A 185 -23.87 18.75 -12.07
C SER A 185 -23.57 17.41 -12.74
N SER A 186 -24.46 16.91 -13.61
CA SER A 186 -24.20 15.72 -14.41
C SER A 186 -23.05 15.93 -15.38
N MET A 187 -23.00 17.08 -16.06
CA MET A 187 -21.90 17.46 -16.95
C MET A 187 -20.58 17.58 -16.18
N ALA A 188 -20.57 18.25 -15.03
CA ALA A 188 -19.40 18.38 -14.17
C ALA A 188 -18.91 17.02 -13.67
N ARG A 189 -19.82 16.11 -13.30
CA ARG A 189 -19.46 14.74 -12.91
C ARG A 189 -18.81 13.97 -14.06
N ARG A 190 -19.40 13.99 -15.26
CA ARG A 190 -18.82 13.34 -16.45
C ARG A 190 -17.46 13.92 -16.82
N GLN A 191 -17.31 15.24 -16.73
CA GLN A 191 -16.04 15.91 -16.98
C GLN A 191 -14.96 15.44 -16.00
N ARG A 192 -15.26 15.37 -14.69
CA ARG A 192 -14.33 14.82 -13.69
C ARG A 192 -14.00 13.36 -13.93
N GLU A 193 -14.98 12.54 -14.32
CA GLU A 193 -14.77 11.13 -14.64
C GLU A 193 -13.84 10.97 -15.86
N PHE A 194 -14.04 11.80 -16.89
CA PHE A 194 -13.18 11.82 -18.08
C PHE A 194 -11.78 12.35 -17.79
N GLU A 195 -11.64 13.45 -17.07
CA GLU A 195 -10.36 13.99 -16.61
C GLU A 195 -9.60 12.97 -15.76
N GLY A 196 -10.30 12.29 -14.83
CA GLY A 196 -9.72 11.20 -14.04
C GLY A 196 -9.26 10.03 -14.91
N ALA A 197 -10.03 9.66 -15.94
CA ALA A 197 -9.65 8.61 -16.89
C ALA A 197 -8.41 9.02 -17.72
N ILE A 198 -8.33 10.26 -18.21
CA ILE A 198 -7.15 10.78 -18.91
C ILE A 198 -5.95 10.78 -17.98
N GLN A 199 -6.07 11.32 -16.77
CA GLN A 199 -4.94 11.40 -15.84
C GLN A 199 -4.41 9.99 -15.52
N LYS A 200 -5.31 9.03 -15.29
CA LYS A 200 -4.93 7.63 -15.08
C LYS A 200 -4.24 7.05 -16.32
N TYR A 201 -4.77 7.30 -17.52
CA TYR A 201 -4.19 6.84 -18.78
C TYR A 201 -2.77 7.37 -18.97
N VAL A 202 -2.57 8.68 -18.81
CA VAL A 202 -1.27 9.35 -18.92
C VAL A 202 -0.30 8.82 -17.87
N ASN A 203 -0.71 8.72 -16.60
CA ASN A 203 0.14 8.18 -15.54
C ASN A 203 0.63 6.76 -15.82
N ILE A 204 -0.26 5.89 -16.34
CA ILE A 204 0.11 4.52 -16.73
C ILE A 204 1.09 4.55 -17.91
N GLN A 205 0.82 5.34 -18.95
CA GLN A 205 1.70 5.42 -20.11
C GLN A 205 3.08 5.95 -19.75
N ASP A 206 3.15 7.03 -18.99
CA ASP A 206 4.42 7.61 -18.61
C ASP A 206 5.20 6.64 -17.70
N GLU A 207 4.55 5.99 -16.72
CA GLU A 207 5.22 4.96 -15.91
C GLU A 207 5.78 3.82 -16.78
N GLU A 208 4.97 3.26 -17.69
CA GLU A 208 5.39 2.17 -18.56
C GLU A 208 6.53 2.58 -19.49
N LEU A 209 6.48 3.80 -20.03
CA LEU A 209 7.50 4.35 -20.93
C LEU A 209 8.80 4.66 -20.15
N ASP A 210 8.70 5.30 -19.00
CA ASP A 210 9.84 5.64 -18.14
C ASP A 210 10.58 4.36 -17.71
N ILE A 211 9.86 3.32 -17.28
CA ILE A 211 10.44 2.02 -16.90
C ILE A 211 11.08 1.33 -18.13
N LEU A 212 10.43 1.38 -19.30
CA LEU A 212 10.99 0.82 -20.52
C LEU A 212 12.30 1.52 -20.90
N TRP A 213 12.33 2.85 -20.85
CA TRP A 213 13.51 3.64 -21.19
C TRP A 213 14.64 3.42 -20.20
N TRP A 214 14.33 3.31 -18.92
CA TRP A 214 15.30 2.95 -17.89
C TRP A 214 15.92 1.57 -18.12
N LEU A 215 15.11 0.56 -18.46
CA LEU A 215 15.60 -0.79 -18.73
C LEU A 215 16.39 -0.90 -20.04
N GLU A 216 15.89 -0.32 -21.13
CA GLU A 216 16.56 -0.37 -22.44
C GLU A 216 17.80 0.54 -22.49
N GLY A 217 17.78 1.64 -21.74
CA GLY A 217 18.94 2.51 -21.54
C GLY A 217 20.06 1.84 -20.74
N ASN A 218 19.74 0.81 -19.94
CA ASN A 218 20.70 0.03 -19.16
C ASN A 218 21.63 0.91 -18.30
N HIS A 219 21.07 2.00 -17.75
CA HIS A 219 21.82 3.06 -17.08
C HIS A 219 21.14 3.49 -15.77
N SER A 220 21.93 3.57 -14.69
CA SER A 220 21.52 4.06 -13.39
C SER A 220 21.59 5.58 -13.35
N PHE A 221 20.45 6.25 -13.18
CA PHE A 221 20.39 7.71 -13.06
C PHE A 221 20.98 8.22 -11.74
N ASP A 222 20.82 7.46 -10.65
CA ASP A 222 21.28 7.84 -9.33
C ASP A 222 22.81 7.73 -9.19
N LEU A 223 23.41 6.70 -9.79
CA LEU A 223 24.85 6.45 -9.76
C LEU A 223 25.59 6.99 -10.99
N ALA A 224 24.86 7.39 -12.04
CA ALA A 224 25.39 7.84 -13.32
C ALA A 224 26.35 6.82 -13.97
N LEU A 225 25.98 5.54 -13.91
CA LEU A 225 26.76 4.40 -14.42
C LEU A 225 25.85 3.43 -15.16
N ASP A 226 26.39 2.75 -16.17
CA ASP A 226 25.67 1.65 -16.82
C ASP A 226 25.49 0.49 -15.83
N PHE A 227 24.39 -0.26 -15.91
CA PHE A 227 24.10 -1.35 -14.94
C PHE A 227 25.25 -2.35 -14.76
N PRO A 228 26.00 -2.76 -15.82
CA PRO A 228 27.15 -3.66 -15.68
C PRO A 228 28.35 -3.03 -14.97
N GLU A 229 28.42 -1.70 -14.91
CA GLU A 229 29.50 -0.96 -14.26
C GLU A 229 29.17 -0.61 -12.80
N VAL A 230 27.90 -0.69 -12.41
CA VAL A 230 27.46 -0.54 -11.02
C VAL A 230 28.01 -1.70 -10.20
N ALA A 231 28.74 -1.39 -9.12
CA ALA A 231 29.23 -2.40 -8.19
C ALA A 231 28.06 -3.24 -7.65
N SER A 232 28.22 -4.56 -7.64
CA SER A 232 27.13 -5.50 -7.40
C SER A 232 26.44 -5.33 -6.05
N GLU A 233 27.22 -4.94 -5.03
CA GLU A 233 26.76 -4.58 -3.69
C GLU A 233 25.82 -3.37 -3.65
N HIS A 234 25.90 -2.46 -4.63
CA HIS A 234 25.04 -1.27 -4.71
C HIS A 234 23.76 -1.51 -5.51
N LEU A 235 23.82 -2.47 -6.44
CA LEU A 235 22.80 -2.66 -7.46
C LEU A 235 21.40 -2.85 -6.87
N ALA A 236 21.26 -3.66 -5.81
CA ALA A 236 19.95 -3.99 -5.25
C ALA A 236 19.20 -2.75 -4.72
N LEU A 237 19.90 -1.87 -3.99
CA LEU A 237 19.29 -0.68 -3.39
C LEU A 237 19.14 0.45 -4.41
N ALA A 238 20.12 0.65 -5.29
CA ALA A 238 20.05 1.65 -6.35
C ALA A 238 18.88 1.37 -7.31
N MET A 239 18.79 0.15 -7.84
CA MET A 239 17.74 -0.23 -8.80
C MET A 239 16.35 -0.21 -8.15
N ALA A 240 16.25 -0.62 -6.88
CA ALA A 240 15.00 -0.55 -6.13
C ALA A 240 14.50 0.89 -5.93
N LYS A 241 15.41 1.82 -5.60
CA LYS A 241 15.08 3.23 -5.44
C LYS A 241 14.66 3.84 -6.78
N GLU A 242 15.44 3.63 -7.84
CA GLU A 242 15.12 4.17 -9.17
C GLU A 242 13.79 3.64 -9.68
N LEU A 243 13.57 2.32 -9.68
CA LEU A 243 12.30 1.74 -10.12
C LEU A 243 11.13 2.19 -9.24
N GLY A 244 11.36 2.30 -7.93
CA GLY A 244 10.39 2.90 -6.99
C GLY A 244 10.09 4.35 -7.36
N GLY A 245 11.10 5.08 -7.82
CA GLY A 245 11.08 6.43 -8.38
C GLY A 245 10.27 6.57 -9.67
N LEU A 246 10.30 5.57 -10.54
CA LEU A 246 9.54 5.58 -11.80
C LEU A 246 8.08 5.17 -11.63
N THR A 247 7.74 4.49 -10.52
CA THR A 247 6.39 3.95 -10.28
C THR A 247 5.37 5.01 -9.87
N LYS A 248 4.35 5.27 -10.68
CA LYS A 248 3.28 6.25 -10.43
C LYS A 248 2.00 5.61 -9.89
N VAL A 249 1.84 4.29 -10.04
CA VAL A 249 0.61 3.55 -9.69
C VAL A 249 0.89 2.39 -8.74
N LEU A 250 0.30 2.42 -7.54
CA LEU A 250 0.31 1.27 -6.62
C LEU A 250 -0.50 0.09 -7.19
N PRO A 251 -0.11 -1.17 -6.93
CA PRO A 251 1.01 -1.59 -6.09
C PRO A 251 2.34 -1.82 -6.84
N GLY A 252 2.65 -1.06 -7.89
CA GLY A 252 3.84 -1.30 -8.71
C GLY A 252 3.63 -2.34 -9.81
N PRO A 253 4.58 -2.48 -10.75
CA PRO A 253 4.39 -3.27 -11.97
C PRO A 253 4.21 -4.76 -11.67
N PRO A 254 3.37 -5.48 -12.45
CA PRO A 254 3.07 -6.90 -12.21
C PRO A 254 4.31 -7.78 -12.36
N ALA A 255 5.25 -7.37 -13.20
CA ALA A 255 6.50 -8.09 -13.47
C ALA A 255 7.68 -7.55 -12.65
N LEU A 256 7.46 -6.97 -11.47
CA LEU A 256 8.50 -6.33 -10.63
C LEU A 256 9.80 -7.14 -10.56
N SER A 257 9.72 -8.41 -10.15
CA SER A 257 10.91 -9.27 -10.02
C SER A 257 11.63 -9.51 -11.36
N SER A 258 10.88 -9.56 -12.46
CA SER A 258 11.43 -9.73 -13.81
C SER A 258 12.11 -8.45 -14.31
N LEU A 259 11.53 -7.28 -14.01
CA LEU A 259 12.13 -5.99 -14.34
C LEU A 259 13.47 -5.82 -13.58
N LEU A 260 13.47 -6.13 -12.28
CA LEU A 260 14.69 -6.06 -11.46
C LEU A 260 15.72 -7.12 -11.86
N SER A 261 15.31 -8.34 -12.26
CA SER A 261 16.30 -9.35 -12.69
C SER A 261 17.03 -8.95 -13.98
N ARG A 262 16.39 -8.16 -14.86
CA ARG A 262 17.01 -7.62 -16.08
C ARG A 262 18.14 -6.62 -15.81
N THR A 263 18.27 -6.09 -14.60
CA THR A 263 19.36 -5.16 -14.25
C THR A 263 20.66 -5.87 -13.85
N GLY A 264 20.69 -7.22 -13.82
CA GLY A 264 21.87 -8.00 -13.45
C GLY A 264 21.86 -8.60 -12.02
N LEU A 265 20.77 -8.42 -11.26
CA LEU A 265 20.67 -8.82 -9.84
C LEU A 265 20.72 -10.34 -9.55
N MET A 266 20.70 -11.21 -10.56
CA MET A 266 20.63 -12.66 -10.38
C MET A 266 21.96 -13.34 -10.04
N ALA A 267 23.08 -12.70 -10.32
CA ALA A 267 24.39 -13.34 -10.27
C ALA A 267 25.07 -13.32 -8.89
N GLU A 268 24.47 -12.62 -7.91
CA GLU A 268 25.18 -12.18 -6.71
C GLU A 268 24.82 -12.99 -5.45
N PRO A 269 25.77 -13.17 -4.52
CA PRO A 269 25.53 -13.92 -3.29
C PRO A 269 24.56 -13.17 -2.36
N PRO A 270 23.84 -13.89 -1.49
CA PRO A 270 23.05 -13.27 -0.43
C PRO A 270 23.91 -12.36 0.45
N GLN A 271 23.37 -11.22 0.82
CA GLN A 271 24.04 -10.23 1.66
C GLN A 271 23.18 -9.83 2.85
N SER A 272 23.83 -9.42 3.94
CA SER A 272 23.11 -8.89 5.08
C SER A 272 22.57 -7.48 4.78
N LEU A 273 21.42 -7.14 5.36
CA LEU A 273 20.86 -5.78 5.24
C LEU A 273 21.84 -4.70 5.71
N PRO A 274 22.49 -4.83 6.90
CA PRO A 274 23.47 -3.85 7.34
C PRO A 274 24.64 -3.70 6.37
N ASP A 275 25.19 -4.79 5.84
CA ASP A 275 26.35 -4.70 4.97
C ASP A 275 26.00 -4.04 3.62
N ALA A 276 24.83 -4.38 3.04
CA ALA A 276 24.35 -3.77 1.80
C ALA A 276 24.22 -2.24 1.95
N ILE A 277 23.64 -1.80 3.06
CA ILE A 277 23.43 -0.38 3.36
C ILE A 277 24.74 0.32 3.69
N GLN A 278 25.64 -0.35 4.41
CA GLN A 278 26.94 0.18 4.82
C GLN A 278 27.87 0.45 3.63
N ARG A 279 27.77 -0.35 2.56
CA ARG A 279 28.59 -0.22 1.36
C ARG A 279 28.13 0.90 0.41
N MET A 280 26.86 1.29 0.45
CA MET A 280 26.33 2.34 -0.45
C MET A 280 27.16 3.64 -0.40
N PRO A 281 27.44 4.29 -1.54
CA PRO A 281 28.17 5.56 -1.55
C PRO A 281 27.47 6.63 -0.70
N ARG A 282 28.25 7.45 0.00
CA ARG A 282 27.70 8.51 0.87
C ARG A 282 26.85 9.52 0.09
N GLU A 283 27.34 9.97 -1.06
CA GLU A 283 26.59 10.92 -1.91
C GLU A 283 25.25 10.35 -2.38
N TRP A 284 25.19 9.05 -2.66
CA TRP A 284 23.93 8.38 -3.00
C TRP A 284 23.00 8.33 -1.78
N LEU A 285 23.54 8.01 -0.60
CA LEU A 285 22.76 7.95 0.64
C LEU A 285 22.14 9.31 0.96
N ASP A 286 22.93 10.38 0.91
CA ASP A 286 22.50 11.75 1.22
C ASP A 286 21.29 12.13 0.33
N LYS A 287 21.43 11.97 -1.00
CA LYS A 287 20.34 12.19 -1.97
C LYS A 287 19.13 11.29 -1.74
N SER A 288 19.36 10.06 -1.31
CA SER A 288 18.30 9.06 -1.13
C SER A 288 17.48 9.29 0.12
N VAL A 289 18.07 9.87 1.16
CA VAL A 289 17.39 10.18 2.43
C VAL A 289 16.76 11.57 2.40
N GLU A 290 17.41 12.57 1.77
CA GLU A 290 16.88 13.94 1.65
C GLU A 290 15.50 14.00 0.97
N GLY A 291 15.25 13.11 0.00
CA GLY A 291 13.97 13.03 -0.70
C GLY A 291 12.86 12.31 0.07
N LEU A 292 13.16 11.70 1.22
CA LEU A 292 12.18 10.93 2.00
C LEU A 292 11.49 11.80 3.03
N VAL A 293 10.17 11.66 3.12
CA VAL A 293 9.39 12.26 4.22
C VAL A 293 9.67 11.45 5.48
N THR A 294 10.41 12.03 6.42
CA THR A 294 10.85 11.37 7.66
C THR A 294 9.70 10.75 8.46
N ASP A 295 8.54 11.39 8.46
CA ASP A 295 7.35 10.94 9.19
C ASP A 295 6.75 9.64 8.63
N ARG A 296 7.15 9.22 7.42
CA ARG A 296 6.73 7.97 6.79
C ARG A 296 7.72 6.82 6.99
N ILE A 297 8.88 7.10 7.59
CA ILE A 297 9.89 6.08 7.91
C ILE A 297 9.54 5.46 9.26
N SER A 298 9.24 4.16 9.26
CA SER A 298 8.90 3.40 10.45
C SER A 298 9.85 2.20 10.60
N PRO A 299 10.44 1.95 11.77
CA PRO A 299 11.31 0.79 11.98
C PRO A 299 10.57 -0.54 11.81
N ALA A 300 9.25 -0.53 12.02
CA ALA A 300 8.42 -1.70 11.78
C ALA A 300 8.10 -1.83 10.29
N LEU A 301 7.55 -0.80 9.64
CA LEU A 301 7.10 -0.94 8.26
C LEU A 301 8.21 -0.87 7.24
N THR A 302 9.18 0.02 7.43
CA THR A 302 10.23 0.32 6.46
C THR A 302 11.62 0.14 7.09
N PRO A 303 11.99 -1.09 7.51
CA PRO A 303 13.27 -1.35 8.16
C PRO A 303 14.48 -1.01 7.29
N ILE A 304 14.40 -1.12 5.96
CA ILE A 304 15.49 -0.76 5.04
C ILE A 304 15.65 0.76 4.98
N LEU A 305 14.56 1.51 4.78
CA LEU A 305 14.61 2.98 4.79
C LEU A 305 15.03 3.55 6.15
N PHE A 306 14.58 2.91 7.23
CA PHE A 306 15.00 3.27 8.58
C PHE A 306 16.50 3.05 8.77
N ALA A 307 17.07 1.95 8.26
CA ALA A 307 18.51 1.75 8.28
C ALA A 307 19.27 2.79 7.44
N LEU A 308 18.78 3.15 6.25
CA LEU A 308 19.38 4.24 5.44
C LEU A 308 19.39 5.56 6.23
N GLN A 309 18.27 5.93 6.86
CA GLN A 309 18.17 7.12 7.68
C GLN A 309 19.15 7.09 8.86
N ARG A 310 19.24 5.96 9.58
CA ARG A 310 20.15 5.82 10.73
C ARG A 310 21.62 5.89 10.31
N ARG A 311 21.99 5.27 9.18
CA ARG A 311 23.34 5.38 8.61
C ARG A 311 23.69 6.82 8.24
N HIS A 312 22.72 7.54 7.67
CA HIS A 312 22.88 8.95 7.31
C HIS A 312 23.11 9.84 8.54
N GLU A 313 22.35 9.62 9.62
CA GLU A 313 22.48 10.36 10.89
C GLU A 313 23.86 10.20 11.56
N VAL A 314 24.52 9.04 11.40
CA VAL A 314 25.87 8.79 11.93
C VAL A 314 26.97 8.98 10.89
N HIS A 315 26.69 9.70 9.79
CA HIS A 315 27.64 10.03 8.74
C HIS A 315 28.39 8.82 8.14
N GLY A 316 27.71 7.68 8.07
CA GLY A 316 28.25 6.45 7.48
C GLY A 316 29.08 5.59 8.43
N GLU A 317 29.19 5.91 9.72
CA GLU A 317 29.77 5.00 10.72
C GLU A 317 28.86 3.78 10.94
N ASP A 318 29.35 2.69 11.56
CA ASP A 318 28.58 1.44 11.74
C ASP A 318 27.79 1.36 13.06
N GLN A 319 27.89 2.39 13.90
CA GLN A 319 27.27 2.45 15.24
C GLN A 319 25.73 2.34 15.19
N TRP A 320 25.11 2.66 14.05
CA TRP A 320 23.66 2.57 13.87
C TRP A 320 23.12 1.13 13.87
N ILE A 321 23.95 0.13 13.52
CA ILE A 321 23.51 -1.24 13.27
C ILE A 321 22.89 -1.85 14.53
N ALA A 322 23.52 -1.66 15.69
CA ALA A 322 23.03 -2.22 16.95
C ALA A 322 21.65 -1.65 17.32
N ALA A 323 21.50 -0.32 17.25
CA ALA A 323 20.23 0.35 17.52
C ALA A 323 19.13 -0.06 16.52
N TRP A 324 19.49 -0.21 15.24
CA TRP A 324 18.58 -0.71 14.21
C TRP A 324 18.11 -2.13 14.49
N CYS A 325 19.00 -3.07 14.81
CA CYS A 325 18.64 -4.44 15.17
C CYS A 325 17.66 -4.48 16.35
N THR A 326 17.95 -3.74 17.42
CA THR A 326 17.09 -3.66 18.61
C THR A 326 15.70 -3.11 18.29
N THR A 327 15.63 -2.05 17.47
CA THR A 327 14.36 -1.36 17.18
C THR A 327 13.49 -2.16 16.20
N THR A 328 14.12 -2.76 15.18
CA THR A 328 13.40 -3.48 14.11
C THR A 328 13.15 -4.95 14.43
N GLY A 329 13.86 -5.52 15.40
CA GLY A 329 13.85 -6.95 15.72
C GLY A 329 14.56 -7.83 14.68
N LEU A 330 15.24 -7.23 13.69
CA LEU A 330 16.00 -7.96 12.68
C LEU A 330 17.41 -8.27 13.17
N SER A 331 17.92 -9.44 12.79
CA SER A 331 19.29 -9.85 13.10
C SER A 331 20.30 -9.16 12.18
N ARG A 332 21.48 -8.81 12.72
CA ARG A 332 22.61 -8.32 11.92
C ARG A 332 23.03 -9.32 10.84
N ALA A 333 22.90 -10.62 11.11
CA ALA A 333 23.28 -11.69 10.20
C ALA A 333 22.15 -12.12 9.24
N ALA A 334 20.99 -11.47 9.29
CA ALA A 334 19.88 -11.79 8.40
C ALA A 334 20.25 -11.47 6.96
N GLN A 335 20.24 -12.49 6.09
CA GLN A 335 20.62 -12.37 4.69
C GLN A 335 19.43 -12.42 3.76
N LEU A 336 19.49 -11.63 2.70
CA LEU A 336 18.54 -11.67 1.59
C LEU A 336 19.31 -11.91 0.29
N ALA A 337 18.71 -12.68 -0.61
CA ALA A 337 19.20 -12.70 -1.99
C ALA A 337 19.06 -11.28 -2.59
N PRO A 338 19.97 -10.84 -3.48
CA PRO A 338 19.96 -9.49 -4.04
C PRO A 338 18.62 -9.07 -4.64
N LEU A 339 17.94 -9.98 -5.37
CA LEU A 339 16.60 -9.71 -5.89
C LEU A 339 15.55 -9.54 -4.78
N GLN A 340 15.60 -10.36 -3.73
CA GLN A 340 14.68 -10.23 -2.60
C GLN A 340 14.89 -8.90 -1.87
N LEU A 341 16.15 -8.49 -1.70
CA LEU A 341 16.53 -7.19 -1.15
C LEU A 341 15.97 -6.06 -2.03
N ALA A 342 16.19 -6.12 -3.35
CA ALA A 342 15.70 -5.11 -4.27
C ALA A 342 14.15 -5.00 -4.25
N VAL A 343 13.44 -6.14 -4.23
CA VAL A 343 11.98 -6.16 -4.13
C VAL A 343 11.51 -5.59 -2.79
N ALA A 344 12.14 -5.96 -1.67
CA ALA A 344 11.79 -5.43 -0.36
C ALA A 344 12.04 -3.92 -0.28
N ALA A 345 13.21 -3.44 -0.71
CA ALA A 345 13.55 -2.03 -0.74
C ALA A 345 12.59 -1.23 -1.64
N TYR A 346 12.26 -1.76 -2.82
CA TYR A 346 11.31 -1.14 -3.75
C TYR A 346 9.94 -0.94 -3.10
N ARG A 347 9.46 -1.94 -2.36
CA ARG A 347 8.17 -1.87 -1.65
C ARG A 347 8.20 -0.79 -0.57
N GLU A 348 9.29 -0.66 0.16
CA GLU A 348 9.44 0.41 1.15
C GLU A 348 9.51 1.80 0.50
N PHE A 349 10.29 1.98 -0.57
CA PHE A 349 10.38 3.26 -1.30
C PHE A 349 9.00 3.68 -1.87
N THR A 350 8.28 2.74 -2.47
CA THR A 350 6.94 3.01 -3.01
C THR A 350 5.92 3.27 -1.92
N LEU A 351 5.99 2.57 -0.78
CA LEU A 351 5.14 2.84 0.39
C LEU A 351 5.42 4.24 0.94
N ALA A 352 6.68 4.61 1.15
CA ALA A 352 7.04 5.93 1.69
C ALA A 352 6.64 7.08 0.76
N ARG A 353 6.52 6.84 -0.54
CA ARG A 353 6.15 7.87 -1.51
C ARG A 353 4.65 7.95 -1.79
N LEU A 354 4.02 6.81 -2.04
CA LEU A 354 2.64 6.73 -2.54
C LEU A 354 1.63 6.28 -1.48
N GLY A 355 2.08 5.68 -0.37
CA GLY A 355 1.24 5.30 0.77
C GLY A 355 1.18 6.40 1.81
#